data_AF-A0A378LAB7-F1
#
_entry.id   AF-A0A378LAB7-F1
#
_cell.length_a   1.000
_cell.length_b   1.000
_cell.length_c   1.000
_cell.angle_alpha   90.00
_cell.angle_beta   90.00
_cell.angle_gamma   90.00
#
_symmetry.space_group_name_H-M   'P 1'
#
loop_
_entity.id
_entity.type
_entity.pdbx_description
1 polymer ?
#
loop_
_entity_poly.entity_id
_entity_poly.type
_entity_poly.pdbx_seq_one_letter_code
_entity_poly.pdbx_strand_id
1 'polypeptide(L)'
;MNIPALTAFVFLSVATVTFADNHAYNGPDNPIIPADNDKIRLDLAQCIEDTNEVMTDNENHDLAKDLCKLRAQHQTVRQHVLKGLAELVDQYKGVTNHEHDQNLAQTISLIQRGVKLCLDTLASQEVCHNIGCATQPEADAILCDNQAMAIINRLLGRE
;
A
#
# COMPACT_ATOMS: atom_id res chain seq x y z
N MET A 1 -59.35 25.12 -8.12
CA MET A 1 -58.42 24.22 -8.83
C MET A 1 -57.02 24.56 -8.36
N ASN A 2 -56.38 23.65 -7.63
CA ASN A 2 -55.09 23.86 -6.98
C ASN A 2 -53.94 23.58 -7.95
N ILE A 3 -52.99 24.51 -8.00
CA ILE A 3 -51.70 24.33 -8.68
C ILE A 3 -50.78 23.61 -7.67
N PRO A 4 -50.22 22.43 -7.98
CA PRO A 4 -49.22 21.85 -7.09
C PRO A 4 -47.90 22.59 -7.29
N ALA A 5 -47.42 23.21 -6.22
CA ALA A 5 -46.06 23.74 -6.16
C ALA A 5 -45.09 22.55 -6.17
N LEU A 6 -44.28 22.45 -7.23
CA LEU A 6 -43.20 21.49 -7.33
C LEU A 6 -42.07 21.98 -6.40
N THR A 7 -42.01 21.44 -5.18
CA THR A 7 -40.88 21.67 -4.26
C THR A 7 -39.64 20.96 -4.80
N ALA A 8 -38.73 21.70 -5.39
CA ALA A 8 -37.40 21.24 -5.75
C ALA A 8 -36.59 21.00 -4.47
N PHE A 9 -36.37 19.73 -4.11
CA PHE A 9 -35.35 19.37 -3.13
C PHE A 9 -33.98 19.54 -3.77
N VAL A 10 -33.36 20.70 -3.54
CA VAL A 10 -31.93 20.88 -3.76
C VAL A 10 -31.21 20.11 -2.64
N PHE A 11 -30.91 18.84 -2.89
CA PHE A 11 -29.92 18.12 -2.11
C PHE A 11 -28.57 18.79 -2.40
N LEU A 12 -28.19 19.73 -1.53
CA LEU A 12 -26.86 20.30 -1.50
C LEU A 12 -25.93 19.20 -0.98
N SER A 13 -25.41 18.38 -1.89
CA SER A 13 -24.34 17.42 -1.60
C SER A 13 -23.12 18.24 -1.21
N VAL A 14 -22.97 18.55 0.08
CA VAL A 14 -21.75 19.14 0.63
C VAL A 14 -20.68 18.06 0.49
N ALA A 15 -19.97 18.06 -0.64
CA ALA A 15 -18.71 17.37 -0.77
C ALA A 15 -17.80 18.00 0.28
N THR A 16 -17.57 17.30 1.39
CA THR A 16 -16.58 17.71 2.38
C THR A 16 -15.22 17.60 1.72
N VAL A 17 -14.75 18.71 1.15
CA VAL A 17 -13.34 18.91 0.86
C VAL A 17 -12.63 18.90 2.21
N THR A 18 -11.85 17.85 2.48
CA THR A 18 -10.91 17.86 3.59
C THR A 18 -9.83 18.87 3.23
N PHE A 19 -9.93 20.07 3.77
CA PHE A 19 -8.82 21.01 3.74
C PHE A 19 -7.64 20.40 4.51
N ALA A 20 -6.42 20.68 4.08
CA ALA A 20 -5.22 20.31 4.81
C ALA A 20 -5.40 20.73 6.29
N ASP A 21 -5.11 19.84 7.23
CA ASP A 21 -5.00 20.27 8.62
C ASP A 21 -3.96 21.38 8.67
N ASN A 22 -4.27 22.53 9.26
CA ASN A 22 -3.37 23.70 9.34
C ASN A 22 -2.12 23.44 10.22
N HIS A 23 -1.78 22.19 10.46
CA HIS A 23 -0.69 21.73 11.30
C HIS A 23 0.47 21.25 10.42
N ALA A 24 1.67 21.67 10.79
CA ALA A 24 2.91 21.18 10.19
C ALA A 24 3.01 19.65 10.34
N TYR A 25 3.75 19.01 9.44
CA TYR A 25 3.99 17.57 9.52
C TYR A 25 4.66 17.19 10.85
N ASN A 26 3.99 16.33 11.63
CA ASN A 26 4.47 15.83 12.92
C ASN A 26 4.68 14.30 12.92
N GLY A 27 4.63 13.66 11.74
CA GLY A 27 4.87 12.23 11.58
C GLY A 27 6.36 11.86 11.63
N PRO A 28 6.69 10.56 11.54
CA PRO A 28 8.07 10.09 11.56
C PRO A 28 8.83 10.51 10.30
N ASP A 29 10.14 10.70 10.42
CA ASP A 29 11.02 10.96 9.26
C ASP A 29 11.16 9.73 8.34
N ASN A 30 10.91 8.54 8.88
CA ASN A 30 10.91 7.28 8.15
C ASN A 30 9.54 6.61 8.29
N PRO A 31 8.56 6.97 7.45
CA PRO A 31 7.25 6.32 7.44
C PRO A 31 7.36 4.83 7.09
N ILE A 32 6.48 4.02 7.67
CA ILE A 32 6.37 2.57 7.42
C ILE A 32 5.13 2.24 6.58
N ILE A 33 5.04 1.04 6.02
CA ILE A 33 3.78 0.52 5.46
C ILE A 33 3.19 -0.46 6.49
N PRO A 34 2.04 -0.13 7.13
CA PRO A 34 1.46 -0.96 8.20
C PRO A 34 0.75 -2.22 7.70
N ALA A 35 0.73 -2.49 6.38
CA ALA A 35 0.23 -3.75 5.84
C ALA A 35 1.06 -4.96 6.31
N ASP A 36 2.26 -4.74 6.85
CA ASP A 36 3.17 -5.77 7.36
C ASP A 36 3.11 -5.87 8.89
N ASN A 37 2.00 -6.36 9.45
CA ASN A 37 2.04 -6.76 10.87
C ASN A 37 3.07 -7.88 11.13
N ASP A 38 3.48 -8.60 10.08
CA ASP A 38 4.54 -9.60 10.11
C ASP A 38 5.67 -9.20 9.15
N LYS A 39 6.92 -9.27 9.61
CA LYS A 39 8.11 -9.03 8.77
C LYS A 39 8.12 -10.00 7.58
N ILE A 40 8.51 -9.52 6.40
CA ILE A 40 8.76 -10.39 5.22
C ILE A 40 9.84 -11.41 5.60
N ARG A 41 9.46 -12.69 5.67
CA ARG A 41 10.32 -13.80 6.12
C ARG A 41 11.24 -14.29 4.99
N LEU A 42 12.49 -13.85 4.99
CA LEU A 42 13.46 -14.10 3.91
C LEU A 42 14.30 -15.37 4.07
N ASP A 43 14.26 -16.04 5.23
CA ASP A 43 15.05 -17.23 5.47
C ASP A 43 14.48 -18.42 4.68
N LEU A 44 15.34 -19.14 3.97
CA LEU A 44 14.98 -20.35 3.22
C LEU A 44 14.32 -21.40 4.12
N ALA A 45 14.75 -21.54 5.37
CA ALA A 45 14.11 -22.45 6.32
C ALA A 45 12.65 -22.05 6.60
N GLN A 46 12.36 -20.75 6.62
CA GLN A 46 11.00 -20.22 6.82
C GLN A 46 10.16 -20.33 5.55
N CYS A 47 10.76 -20.13 4.37
CA CYS A 47 10.08 -20.40 3.10
C CYS A 47 9.72 -21.88 2.97
N ILE A 48 10.61 -22.80 3.40
CA ILE A 48 10.33 -24.24 3.42
C ILE A 48 9.19 -24.55 4.39
N GLU A 49 9.21 -24.02 5.61
CA GLU A 49 8.13 -24.15 6.60
C GLU A 49 6.79 -23.72 6.01
N ASP A 50 6.72 -22.51 5.45
CA ASP A 50 5.48 -21.93 4.93
C ASP A 50 4.95 -22.70 3.71
N THR A 51 5.83 -23.31 2.89
CA THR A 51 5.39 -24.18 1.78
C THR A 51 4.93 -25.56 2.25
N ASN A 52 5.52 -26.11 3.31
CA ASN A 52 5.13 -27.40 3.89
C ASN A 52 3.76 -27.32 4.60
N GLU A 53 3.36 -26.15 5.09
CA GLU A 53 2.01 -25.95 5.64
C GLU A 53 0.91 -26.04 4.57
N VAL A 54 1.25 -25.76 3.31
CA VAL A 54 0.30 -25.70 2.18
C VAL A 54 0.33 -26.96 1.31
N MET A 55 1.44 -27.73 1.30
CA MET A 55 1.58 -28.94 0.47
C MET A 55 2.21 -30.11 1.24
N THR A 56 1.61 -31.31 1.11
CA THR A 56 2.01 -32.54 1.81
C THR A 56 2.99 -33.44 1.05
N ASP A 57 3.39 -33.10 -0.18
CA ASP A 57 4.20 -33.95 -1.07
C ASP A 57 5.62 -33.39 -1.36
N ASN A 58 6.55 -34.28 -1.74
CA ASN A 58 8.01 -34.04 -1.91
C ASN A 58 8.44 -33.01 -2.99
N GLU A 59 7.53 -32.27 -3.62
CA GLU A 59 7.85 -31.18 -4.57
C GLU A 59 8.17 -29.83 -3.87
N ASN A 60 8.12 -29.80 -2.54
CA ASN A 60 8.21 -28.59 -1.70
C ASN A 60 9.50 -27.78 -1.83
N HIS A 61 10.61 -28.38 -2.27
CA HIS A 61 11.90 -27.69 -2.25
C HIS A 61 12.02 -26.59 -3.33
N ASP A 62 11.56 -26.85 -4.56
CA ASP A 62 11.64 -25.86 -5.63
C ASP A 62 10.60 -24.75 -5.47
N LEU A 63 9.42 -25.08 -4.94
CA LEU A 63 8.42 -24.09 -4.52
C LEU A 63 8.95 -23.17 -3.41
N ALA A 64 9.63 -23.72 -2.40
CA ALA A 64 10.22 -22.93 -1.32
C ALA A 64 11.30 -21.97 -1.83
N LYS A 65 12.10 -22.38 -2.82
CA LYS A 65 13.06 -21.49 -3.48
C LYS A 65 12.37 -20.36 -4.23
N ASP A 66 11.31 -20.66 -4.97
CA ASP A 66 10.55 -19.66 -5.72
C ASP A 66 9.84 -18.67 -4.79
N LEU A 67 9.25 -19.16 -3.69
CA LEU A 67 8.69 -18.31 -2.64
C LEU A 67 9.75 -17.39 -2.02
N CYS A 68 10.91 -17.92 -1.66
CA CYS A 68 12.00 -17.12 -1.11
C CYS A 68 12.52 -16.07 -2.09
N LYS A 69 12.58 -16.41 -3.38
CA LYS A 69 12.92 -15.44 -4.43
C LYS A 69 11.89 -14.33 -4.54
N LEU A 70 10.60 -14.66 -4.49
CA LEU A 70 9.52 -13.67 -4.50
C LEU A 70 9.58 -12.77 -3.26
N ARG A 71 9.80 -13.33 -2.07
CA ARG A 71 9.96 -12.55 -0.84
C ARG A 71 11.17 -11.61 -0.89
N ALA A 72 12.29 -12.05 -1.46
CA ALA A 72 13.44 -11.17 -1.68
C ALA A 72 13.13 -10.02 -2.64
N GLN A 73 12.34 -10.29 -3.70
CA GLN A 73 11.86 -9.26 -4.61
C GLN A 73 10.90 -8.28 -3.91
N HIS A 74 9.90 -8.80 -3.21
CA HIS A 74 8.97 -8.00 -2.40
C HIS A 74 9.73 -7.11 -1.41
N GLN A 75 10.68 -7.66 -0.65
CA GLN A 75 11.50 -6.89 0.27
C GLN A 75 12.26 -5.74 -0.42
N THR A 76 12.80 -6.00 -1.61
CA THR A 76 13.54 -4.99 -2.40
C THR A 76 12.61 -3.86 -2.82
N VAL A 77 11.44 -4.20 -3.39
CA VAL A 77 10.45 -3.20 -3.81
C VAL A 77 9.93 -2.42 -2.60
N ARG A 78 9.64 -3.10 -1.49
CA ARG A 78 9.24 -2.46 -0.23
C ARG A 78 10.27 -1.45 0.26
N GLN A 79 11.55 -1.80 0.24
CA GLN A 79 12.62 -0.88 0.64
C GLN A 79 12.68 0.35 -0.27
N HIS A 80 12.42 0.21 -1.56
CA HIS A 80 12.32 1.36 -2.47
C HIS A 80 11.13 2.25 -2.11
N VAL A 81 9.96 1.68 -1.81
CA VAL A 81 8.79 2.46 -1.38
C VAL A 81 9.07 3.19 -0.08
N LEU A 82 9.64 2.52 0.93
CA LEU A 82 10.00 3.14 2.22
C LEU A 82 11.00 4.28 2.04
N LYS A 83 12.01 4.10 1.19
CA LYS A 83 12.95 5.15 0.83
C LYS A 83 12.25 6.33 0.16
N GLY A 84 11.33 6.06 -0.78
CA GLY A 84 10.54 7.08 -1.45
C GLY A 84 9.64 7.87 -0.50
N LEU A 85 9.04 7.21 0.50
CA LEU A 85 8.27 7.87 1.56
C LEU A 85 9.16 8.78 2.42
N ALA A 86 10.36 8.33 2.79
CA ALA A 86 11.32 9.16 3.52
C ALA A 86 11.78 10.36 2.69
N GLU A 87 11.97 10.19 1.38
CA GLU A 87 12.31 11.29 0.46
C GLU A 87 11.17 12.31 0.31
N LEU A 88 9.90 11.87 0.35
CA LEU A 88 8.76 12.81 0.44
C LEU A 88 8.82 13.64 1.73
N VAL A 89 9.19 13.02 2.85
CA VAL A 89 9.37 13.75 4.11
C VAL A 89 10.51 14.75 3.98
N ASP A 90 11.68 14.33 3.52
CA ASP A 90 12.85 15.20 3.33
C ASP A 90 12.55 16.39 2.41
N GLN A 91 11.81 16.16 1.32
CA GLN A 91 11.50 17.18 0.33
C GLN A 91 10.42 18.19 0.78
N TYR A 92 9.40 17.74 1.52
CA TYR A 92 8.21 18.55 1.78
C TYR A 92 8.02 18.98 3.23
N LYS A 93 8.73 18.38 4.19
CA LYS A 93 8.65 18.78 5.60
C LYS A 93 9.14 20.21 5.77
N GLY A 94 8.32 21.05 6.41
CA GLY A 94 8.59 22.47 6.59
C GLY A 94 8.43 23.33 5.32
N VAL A 95 8.05 22.74 4.18
CA VAL A 95 7.74 23.49 2.96
C VAL A 95 6.31 24.00 3.05
N THR A 96 6.15 25.24 3.51
CA THR A 96 4.82 25.84 3.73
C THR A 96 4.19 26.43 2.46
N ASN A 97 4.97 26.58 1.37
CA ASN A 97 4.43 27.04 0.10
C ASN A 97 3.46 25.98 -0.46
N HIS A 98 2.33 26.42 -1.01
CA HIS A 98 1.27 25.53 -1.53
C HIS A 98 0.83 24.42 -0.56
N GLU A 99 0.96 24.67 0.75
CA GLU A 99 0.52 23.75 1.80
C GLU A 99 1.19 22.36 1.75
N HIS A 100 2.41 22.24 1.19
CA HIS A 100 3.07 20.93 1.07
C HIS A 100 3.28 20.24 2.41
N ASP A 101 3.78 20.96 3.41
CA ASP A 101 4.01 20.44 4.77
C ASP A 101 2.70 19.99 5.45
N GLN A 102 1.64 20.78 5.30
CA GLN A 102 0.31 20.51 5.86
C GLN A 102 -0.34 19.27 5.22
N ASN A 103 -0.14 19.09 3.91
CA ASN A 103 -0.67 17.95 3.16
C ASN A 103 0.17 16.67 3.30
N LEU A 104 1.39 16.77 3.83
CA LEU A 104 2.36 15.67 3.82
C LEU A 104 1.88 14.46 4.63
N ALA A 105 1.30 14.69 5.81
CA ALA A 105 0.76 13.63 6.65
C ALA A 105 -0.37 12.87 5.94
N GLN A 106 -1.29 13.61 5.31
CA GLN A 106 -2.37 13.02 4.53
C GLN A 106 -1.83 12.25 3.32
N THR A 107 -0.86 12.81 2.61
CA THR A 107 -0.23 12.18 1.44
C THR A 107 0.41 10.84 1.80
N ILE A 108 1.23 10.80 2.85
CA ILE A 108 1.85 9.58 3.35
C ILE A 108 0.78 8.55 3.76
N SER A 109 -0.26 8.98 4.50
CA SER A 109 -1.34 8.08 4.92
C SER A 109 -2.12 7.50 3.73
N LEU A 110 -2.38 8.31 2.70
CA LEU A 110 -3.07 7.85 1.48
C LEU A 110 -2.23 6.81 0.72
N ILE A 111 -0.91 6.99 0.61
CA ILE A 111 -0.03 6.00 -0.01
C ILE A 111 -0.03 4.69 0.79
N GLN A 112 0.15 4.77 2.11
CA GLN A 112 0.13 3.60 3.00
C GLN A 112 -1.21 2.84 2.91
N ARG A 113 -2.33 3.57 2.95
CA ARG A 113 -3.67 3.01 2.78
C ARG A 113 -3.91 2.45 1.39
N GLY A 114 -3.30 3.05 0.36
CA GLY A 114 -3.37 2.59 -1.02
C GLY A 114 -2.76 1.19 -1.17
N VAL A 115 -1.58 0.95 -0.59
CA VAL A 115 -0.98 -0.39 -0.55
C VAL A 115 -1.91 -1.39 0.12
N LYS A 116 -2.44 -1.05 1.32
CA LYS A 116 -3.38 -1.91 2.03
C LYS A 116 -4.65 -2.21 1.22
N LEU A 117 -5.25 -1.18 0.62
CA LEU A 117 -6.47 -1.34 -0.17
C LEU A 117 -6.23 -2.24 -1.38
N CYS A 118 -5.10 -2.08 -2.06
CA CYS A 118 -4.70 -2.95 -3.18
C CYS A 118 -4.63 -4.41 -2.74
N LEU A 119 -3.91 -4.69 -1.64
CA LEU A 119 -3.80 -6.04 -1.05
C LEU A 119 -5.17 -6.61 -0.65
N ASP A 120 -5.96 -5.85 0.13
CA ASP A 120 -7.28 -6.29 0.60
C ASP A 120 -8.23 -6.58 -0.59
N THR A 121 -8.12 -5.80 -1.68
CA THR A 121 -8.93 -5.99 -2.89
C THR A 121 -8.55 -7.29 -3.62
N LEU A 122 -7.25 -7.55 -3.78
CA LEU A 122 -6.77 -8.77 -4.42
C LEU A 122 -7.15 -10.01 -3.59
N ALA A 123 -6.86 -9.96 -2.28
CA ALA A 123 -7.21 -11.01 -1.33
C ALA A 123 -8.73 -11.31 -1.28
N SER A 124 -9.59 -10.32 -1.56
CA SER A 124 -11.05 -10.53 -1.61
C SER A 124 -11.50 -11.48 -2.72
N GLN A 125 -10.68 -11.70 -3.74
CA GLN A 125 -10.93 -12.63 -4.85
C GLN A 125 -10.05 -13.87 -4.78
N GLU A 126 -9.10 -13.94 -3.85
CA GLU A 126 -8.25 -15.11 -3.64
C GLU A 126 -9.05 -16.22 -2.93
N VAL A 127 -9.65 -17.10 -3.73
CA VAL A 127 -10.19 -18.38 -3.25
C VAL A 127 -9.17 -19.45 -3.57
N CYS A 128 -8.17 -19.59 -2.70
CA CYS A 128 -7.02 -20.44 -3.01
C CYS A 128 -7.13 -21.85 -2.42
N HIS A 129 -6.88 -22.87 -3.26
CA HIS A 129 -6.88 -24.30 -2.89
C HIS A 129 -5.66 -25.06 -3.44
N ASN A 130 -4.60 -24.37 -3.87
CA ASN A 130 -3.47 -25.00 -4.56
C ASN A 130 -2.14 -24.27 -4.32
N ILE A 131 -1.10 -24.67 -5.06
CA ILE A 131 0.27 -24.14 -4.93
C ILE A 131 0.38 -22.61 -5.06
N GLY A 132 -0.58 -21.94 -5.71
CA GLY A 132 -0.64 -20.48 -5.79
C GLY A 132 -0.85 -19.79 -4.45
N CYS A 133 -1.32 -20.50 -3.40
CA CYS A 133 -1.63 -19.88 -2.11
C CYS A 133 -0.38 -19.40 -1.37
N ALA A 134 0.78 -20.02 -1.65
CA ALA A 134 2.02 -19.64 -1.02
C ALA A 134 2.67 -18.43 -1.72
N THR A 135 2.55 -18.33 -3.05
CA THR A 135 3.33 -17.38 -3.86
C THR A 135 2.53 -16.16 -4.35
N GLN A 136 1.22 -16.30 -4.53
CA GLN A 136 0.35 -15.20 -5.00
C GLN A 136 0.35 -14.00 -4.03
N PRO A 137 0.31 -14.16 -2.70
CA PRO A 137 0.36 -13.03 -1.79
C PRO A 137 1.62 -12.17 -1.95
N GLU A 138 2.77 -12.78 -2.24
CA GLU A 138 4.03 -12.05 -2.47
C GLU A 138 4.03 -11.32 -3.82
N ALA A 139 3.46 -11.95 -4.87
CA ALA A 139 3.31 -11.31 -6.17
C ALA A 139 2.38 -10.10 -6.11
N ASP A 140 1.28 -10.21 -5.37
CA ASP A 140 0.31 -9.15 -5.16
C ASP A 140 0.92 -8.00 -4.35
N ALA A 141 1.71 -8.31 -3.32
CA ALA A 141 2.45 -7.29 -2.56
C ALA A 141 3.46 -6.53 -3.44
N ILE A 142 4.21 -7.23 -4.29
CA ILE A 142 5.10 -6.61 -5.28
C ILE A 142 4.32 -5.67 -6.21
N LEU A 143 3.15 -6.08 -6.70
CA LEU A 143 2.30 -5.25 -7.56
C LEU A 143 1.87 -3.97 -6.83
N CYS A 144 1.33 -4.11 -5.62
CA CYS A 144 0.81 -2.99 -4.83
C CYS A 144 1.93 -2.00 -4.43
N ASP A 145 3.11 -2.50 -4.06
CA ASP A 145 4.26 -1.64 -3.75
C ASP A 145 4.79 -0.91 -5.00
N ASN A 146 4.82 -1.55 -6.16
CA ASN A 146 5.19 -0.87 -7.41
C ASN A 146 4.20 0.25 -7.78
N GLN A 147 2.90 0.05 -7.56
CA GLN A 147 1.89 1.10 -7.76
C GLN A 147 2.12 2.28 -6.80
N ALA A 148 2.41 2.01 -5.53
CA ALA A 148 2.76 3.04 -4.57
C ALA A 148 4.02 3.80 -4.99
N MET A 149 5.05 3.09 -5.46
CA MET A 149 6.29 3.71 -5.94
C MET A 149 6.05 4.62 -7.16
N ALA A 150 5.16 4.23 -8.08
CA ALA A 150 4.79 5.07 -9.22
C ALA A 150 4.16 6.40 -8.77
N ILE A 151 3.26 6.36 -7.77
CA ILE A 151 2.65 7.55 -7.17
C ILE A 151 3.73 8.42 -6.49
N ILE A 152 4.62 7.81 -5.72
CA ILE A 152 5.72 8.53 -5.07
C ILE A 152 6.62 9.22 -6.12
N ASN A 153 7.02 8.52 -7.17
CA ASN A 153 7.85 9.10 -8.23
C ASN A 153 7.15 10.26 -8.95
N ARG A 154 5.83 10.17 -9.16
CA ARG A 154 5.04 11.28 -9.70
C ARG A 154 5.13 12.52 -8.80
N LEU A 155 4.95 12.34 -7.49
CA LEU A 155 5.00 13.42 -6.50
C LEU A 155 6.39 14.03 -6.42
N LEU A 156 7.44 13.21 -6.48
CA LEU A 156 8.84 13.64 -6.47
C LEU A 156 9.32 14.21 -7.83
N GLY A 157 8.49 14.17 -8.88
CA GLY A 157 8.83 14.71 -10.21
C GLY A 157 9.84 13.89 -11.01
N ARG A 158 9.83 12.56 -10.89
CA ARG A 158 10.83 11.62 -11.47
C ARG A 158 10.29 10.76 -12.64
N GLU A 159 9.28 11.23 -13.35
CA GLU A 159 8.72 10.50 -14.51
C GLU A 159 9.71 10.34 -15.67
#